data_AF-A0A1J5AQ98-F1
#
_entry.id   AF-A0A1J5AQ98-F1
#
_cell.length_a   1.000
_cell.length_b   1.000
_cell.length_c   1.000
_cell.angle_alpha   90.00
_cell.angle_beta   90.00
_cell.angle_gamma   90.00
#
_symmetry.space_group_name_H-M   'P 1'
#
loop_
_entity.id
_entity.type
_entity.pdbx_description
1 polymer ?
#
loop_
_entity_poly.entity_id
_entity_poly.type
_entity_poly.pdbx_seq_one_letter_code
_entity_poly.pdbx_strand_id
1 'polypeptide(L)'
;MDGITHFRGVLPPEGPLIGSRVYTPPPSKASPGGLILNALGPLRGELDAALACGDQETALRLAYAALSEVADALATHRGDLIQAWQVRIHALLVELESLPLAPQSDGTLAEQGTEVRVAYRNWAVDRAEAAAWAQNLTERFQALCPGPWRVLPAVTAATAQPTASHDGVWGIGR
;
A
#
# COMPACT_ATOMS: atom_id res chain seq x y z
N MET A 1 0.12 -19.66 -12.80
CA MET A 1 0.29 -20.03 -11.37
C MET A 1 -0.87 -19.41 -10.61
N ASP A 2 -1.74 -20.23 -10.01
CA ASP A 2 -3.01 -19.80 -9.41
C ASP A 2 -2.96 -19.77 -7.86
N GLY A 3 -1.87 -19.22 -7.30
CA GLY A 3 -1.70 -19.12 -5.84
C GLY A 3 -2.21 -17.80 -5.29
N ILE A 4 -2.67 -17.79 -4.03
CA ILE A 4 -2.77 -16.57 -3.22
C ILE A 4 -1.40 -16.32 -2.59
N THR A 5 -0.89 -15.09 -2.70
CA THR A 5 0.32 -14.68 -1.97
C THR A 5 -0.10 -14.12 -0.62
N HIS A 6 0.53 -14.64 0.43
CA HIS A 6 0.34 -14.16 1.79
C HIS A 6 1.61 -13.42 2.25
N PHE A 7 1.41 -12.28 2.88
CA PHE A 7 2.46 -11.56 3.58
C PHE A 7 2.01 -11.27 5.01
N ARG A 8 2.95 -11.39 5.96
CA ARG A 8 2.75 -11.05 7.36
C ARG A 8 3.94 -10.22 7.83
N GLY A 9 3.67 -9.15 8.55
CA GLY A 9 4.70 -8.28 9.11
C GLY A 9 4.19 -7.50 10.32
N VAL A 10 5.05 -6.67 10.90
CA VAL A 10 4.70 -5.81 12.03
C VAL A 10 5.17 -4.40 11.73
N LEU A 11 4.27 -3.42 11.88
CA LEU A 11 4.59 -2.01 11.86
C LEU A 11 4.98 -1.56 13.28
N PRO A 12 6.06 -0.78 13.44
CA PRO A 12 6.50 -0.31 14.76
C PRO A 12 5.47 0.66 15.38
N PRO A 13 5.46 0.83 16.72
CA PRO A 13 4.60 1.81 17.40
C PRO A 13 4.82 3.26 16.89
N GLU A 14 3.78 4.10 16.97
CA GLU A 14 3.85 5.51 16.57
C GLU A 14 4.45 6.36 17.69
N GLY A 15 5.62 6.95 17.44
CA GLY A 15 6.25 7.88 18.38
C GLY A 15 7.76 8.01 18.22
N PRO A 16 8.38 9.06 18.79
CA PRO A 16 9.83 9.12 18.89
C PRO A 16 10.30 7.88 19.67
N LEU A 17 11.32 7.19 19.16
CA LEU A 17 11.97 6.01 19.74
C LEU A 17 12.62 6.34 21.09
N ILE A 18 11.82 6.67 22.11
CA ILE A 18 12.28 6.91 23.46
C ILE A 18 12.30 5.56 24.16
N GLY A 19 13.45 4.89 24.07
CA GLY A 19 13.79 3.77 24.94
C GLY A 19 13.70 2.39 24.29
N SER A 20 14.86 1.94 23.82
CA SER A 20 15.28 0.53 23.84
C SER A 20 14.32 -0.51 23.24
N ARG A 21 14.50 -0.78 21.95
CA ARG A 21 15.00 -2.07 21.44
C ARG A 21 15.26 -1.96 19.95
N VAL A 22 16.29 -2.68 19.52
CA VAL A 22 16.93 -2.71 18.20
C VAL A 22 15.91 -2.52 17.07
N TYR A 23 15.91 -1.32 16.48
CA TYR A 23 15.35 -1.09 15.16
C TYR A 23 16.06 -2.05 14.20
N THR A 24 15.37 -3.14 13.85
CA THR A 24 15.76 -3.92 12.69
C THR A 24 14.94 -3.33 11.56
N PRO A 25 15.51 -2.45 10.70
CA PRO A 25 14.78 -1.99 9.53
C PRO A 25 14.22 -3.21 8.79
N PRO A 26 13.01 -3.13 8.21
CA PRO A 26 12.54 -4.20 7.34
C PRO A 26 13.62 -4.48 6.28
N PRO A 27 13.81 -5.74 5.89
CA PRO A 27 14.99 -6.21 5.15
C PRO A 27 15.17 -5.43 3.85
N SER A 28 15.98 -4.37 3.84
CA SER A 28 16.12 -3.39 2.76
C SER A 28 14.81 -2.71 2.29
N LYS A 29 14.88 -1.40 2.00
CA LYS A 29 13.81 -0.69 1.25
C LYS A 29 13.54 -1.28 -0.14
N ALA A 30 14.39 -2.21 -0.58
CA ALA A 30 14.30 -2.89 -1.86
C ALA A 30 13.59 -4.25 -1.78
N SER A 31 13.28 -4.78 -0.57
CA SER A 31 12.50 -6.01 -0.49
C SER A 31 11.00 -5.72 -0.59
N PRO A 32 10.21 -6.66 -1.13
CA PRO A 32 8.76 -6.54 -1.18
C PRO A 32 8.16 -6.29 0.20
N GLY A 33 8.64 -6.98 1.24
CA GLY A 33 8.16 -6.78 2.61
C GLY A 33 8.46 -5.38 3.17
N GLY A 34 9.62 -4.81 2.84
CA GLY A 34 9.95 -3.44 3.21
C GLY A 34 9.09 -2.40 2.51
N LEU A 35 8.80 -2.59 1.22
CA LEU A 35 7.88 -1.73 0.46
C LEU A 35 6.46 -1.80 1.01
N ILE A 36 5.95 -3.01 1.30
CA ILE A 36 4.62 -3.21 1.87
C ILE A 36 4.47 -2.50 3.21
N LEU A 37 5.43 -2.67 4.11
CA LEU A 37 5.35 -2.05 5.44
C LEU A 37 5.48 -0.52 5.36
N ASN A 38 6.30 0.01 4.45
CA ASN A 38 6.40 1.46 4.27
C ASN A 38 5.11 2.06 3.70
N ALA A 39 4.49 1.40 2.71
CA ALA A 39 3.24 1.87 2.11
C ALA A 39 2.07 1.85 3.11
N LEU A 40 2.06 0.89 4.04
CA LEU A 40 0.99 0.75 5.04
C LEU A 40 1.21 1.59 6.31
N GLY A 41 2.41 2.10 6.53
CA GLY A 41 2.74 2.94 7.70
C GLY A 41 1.77 4.12 7.90
N PRO A 42 1.49 4.94 6.87
CA PRO A 42 0.55 6.07 6.97
C PRO A 42 -0.89 5.67 7.30
N LEU A 43 -1.32 4.43 6.99
CA LEU A 43 -2.70 3.98 7.25
C LEU A 43 -3.03 3.79 8.73
N ARG A 44 -2.05 3.86 9.63
CA ARG A 44 -2.30 3.65 11.04
C ARG A 44 -2.83 4.92 11.72
N GLY A 45 -2.07 6.01 11.70
CA GLY A 45 -2.49 7.26 12.31
C GLY A 45 -3.32 8.16 11.39
N GLU A 46 -2.97 8.26 10.11
CA GLU A 46 -3.59 9.25 9.22
C GLU A 46 -4.99 8.82 8.76
N LEU A 47 -5.21 7.51 8.54
CA LEU A 47 -6.52 6.98 8.20
C LEU A 47 -7.49 7.13 9.37
N ASP A 48 -7.07 6.73 10.57
CA ASP A 48 -7.89 6.85 11.79
C ASP A 48 -8.21 8.32 12.09
N ALA A 49 -7.23 9.22 11.92
CA ALA A 49 -7.47 10.66 12.06
C ALA A 49 -8.47 11.19 11.03
N ALA A 50 -8.33 10.82 9.75
CA ALA A 50 -9.27 11.22 8.70
C ALA A 50 -10.68 10.70 8.98
N LEU A 51 -10.81 9.43 9.40
CA LEU A 51 -12.09 8.84 9.77
C LEU A 51 -12.71 9.51 11.01
N ALA A 52 -11.90 9.80 12.03
CA ALA A 52 -12.35 10.49 13.25
C ALA A 52 -12.81 11.93 12.95
N CYS A 53 -12.20 12.61 11.98
CA CYS A 53 -12.62 13.92 11.49
C CYS A 53 -13.82 13.86 10.52
N GLY A 54 -14.32 12.66 10.18
CA GLY A 54 -15.39 12.48 9.19
C GLY A 54 -14.97 12.77 7.75
N ASP A 55 -13.67 12.92 7.48
CA ASP A 55 -13.10 13.15 6.16
C ASP A 55 -12.93 11.83 5.41
N GLN A 56 -14.06 11.30 4.93
CA GLN A 56 -14.09 10.07 4.15
C GLN A 56 -13.31 10.17 2.83
N GLU A 57 -13.16 11.37 2.27
CA GLU A 57 -12.43 11.54 1.02
C GLU A 57 -10.94 11.32 1.23
N THR A 58 -10.37 11.97 2.24
CA THR A 58 -8.97 11.79 2.63
C THR A 58 -8.70 10.35 3.07
N ALA A 59 -9.60 9.76 3.87
CA ALA A 59 -9.50 8.36 4.28
C ALA A 59 -9.42 7.40 3.06
N LEU A 60 -10.31 7.58 2.08
CA LEU A 60 -10.30 6.77 0.86
C LEU A 60 -9.05 7.00 0.00
N ARG A 61 -8.58 8.25 -0.12
CA ARG A 61 -7.35 8.57 -0.88
C ARG A 61 -6.12 7.92 -0.25
N LEU A 62 -5.98 7.99 1.08
CA LEU A 62 -4.90 7.35 1.83
C LEU A 62 -4.93 5.84 1.62
N ALA A 63 -6.09 5.21 1.83
CA ALA A 63 -6.27 3.78 1.61
C ALA A 63 -5.92 3.37 0.17
N TYR A 64 -6.44 4.09 -0.82
CA TYR A 64 -6.20 3.76 -2.22
C TYR A 64 -4.72 3.88 -2.61
N ALA A 65 -4.04 4.95 -2.17
CA ALA A 65 -2.62 5.16 -2.46
C ALA A 65 -1.77 4.02 -1.88
N ALA A 66 -1.93 3.73 -0.58
CA ALA A 66 -1.20 2.68 0.10
C ALA A 66 -1.45 1.29 -0.50
N LEU A 67 -2.72 0.94 -0.76
CA LEU A 67 -3.09 -0.35 -1.32
C LEU A 67 -2.59 -0.53 -2.76
N SER A 68 -2.54 0.55 -3.55
CA SER A 68 -1.99 0.52 -4.91
C SER A 68 -0.48 0.23 -4.88
N GLU A 69 0.27 0.91 -4.02
CA GLU A 69 1.72 0.65 -3.86
C GLU A 69 2.00 -0.79 -3.41
N VAL A 70 1.23 -1.33 -2.47
CA VAL A 70 1.33 -2.74 -2.03
C VAL A 70 1.06 -3.68 -3.21
N ALA A 71 0.01 -3.41 -3.98
CA ALA A 71 -0.39 -4.24 -5.11
C ALA A 71 0.67 -4.24 -6.22
N ASP A 72 1.33 -3.11 -6.48
CA ASP A 72 2.41 -2.97 -7.45
C ASP A 72 3.71 -3.64 -6.99
N ALA A 73 4.07 -3.49 -5.70
CA ALA A 73 5.22 -4.17 -5.12
C ALA A 73 5.09 -5.70 -5.21
N LEU A 74 3.90 -6.22 -4.89
CA LEU A 74 3.61 -7.66 -4.98
C LEU A 74 3.55 -8.17 -6.43
N ALA A 75 2.96 -7.38 -7.34
CA ALA A 75 2.94 -7.73 -8.77
C ALA A 75 4.35 -7.79 -9.36
N THR A 76 5.18 -6.80 -9.03
CA THR A 76 6.59 -6.73 -9.46
C THR A 76 7.38 -7.90 -8.91
N HIS A 77 7.17 -8.25 -7.63
CA HIS A 77 7.86 -9.38 -7.00
C HIS A 77 7.51 -10.73 -7.62
N ARG A 78 6.26 -10.95 -8.02
CA ARG A 78 5.88 -12.17 -8.73
C ARG A 78 6.52 -12.31 -10.11
N GLY A 79 6.94 -11.20 -10.71
CA GLY A 79 7.53 -11.21 -12.06
C GLY A 79 6.55 -11.61 -13.15
N ASP A 80 5.24 -11.55 -12.88
CA ASP A 80 4.23 -11.87 -13.86
C ASP A 80 4.33 -10.88 -15.03
N LEU A 81 4.56 -11.38 -16.24
CA LEU A 81 4.59 -10.54 -17.44
C LEU A 81 3.17 -10.33 -17.95
N ILE A 82 2.83 -9.09 -18.32
CA ILE A 82 1.60 -8.75 -19.04
C ILE A 82 1.94 -8.42 -20.49
N GLN A 83 1.05 -8.79 -21.41
CA GLN A 83 1.17 -8.37 -22.80
C GLN A 83 0.71 -6.92 -22.99
N ALA A 84 1.15 -6.28 -24.09
CA ALA A 84 0.88 -4.86 -24.34
C ALA A 84 -0.63 -4.49 -24.41
N TRP A 85 -1.49 -5.46 -24.73
CA TRP A 85 -2.95 -5.27 -24.81
C TRP A 85 -3.69 -5.68 -23.52
N GLN A 86 -2.97 -6.28 -22.56
CA GLN A 86 -3.52 -6.73 -21.29
C GLN A 86 -3.45 -5.65 -20.22
N VAL A 87 -4.37 -5.73 -19.28
CA VAL A 87 -4.34 -4.98 -18.03
C VAL A 87 -4.32 -5.96 -16.86
N ARG A 88 -3.81 -5.49 -15.72
CA ARG A 88 -3.75 -6.30 -14.50
C ARG A 88 -4.89 -5.92 -13.57
N ILE A 89 -5.64 -6.92 -13.12
CA ILE A 89 -6.58 -6.79 -12.02
C ILE A 89 -5.88 -7.27 -10.75
N HIS A 90 -5.95 -6.45 -9.71
CA HIS A 90 -5.40 -6.75 -8.39
C HIS A 90 -6.55 -7.01 -7.41
N ALA A 91 -6.51 -8.14 -6.71
CA ALA A 91 -7.34 -8.40 -5.53
C ALA A 91 -6.44 -8.42 -4.31
N LEU A 92 -6.71 -7.51 -3.38
CA LEU A 92 -5.90 -7.30 -2.19
C LEU A 92 -6.83 -7.21 -0.97
N LEU A 93 -6.53 -8.00 0.06
CA LEU A 93 -7.09 -7.86 1.40
C LEU A 93 -5.95 -7.52 2.34
N VAL A 94 -6.07 -6.40 3.05
CA VAL A 94 -5.12 -5.97 4.08
C VAL A 94 -5.85 -5.89 5.40
N GLU A 95 -5.31 -6.57 6.41
CA GLU A 95 -5.79 -6.53 7.79
C GLU A 95 -4.69 -5.89 8.65
N LEU A 96 -5.09 -4.90 9.45
CA LEU A 96 -4.24 -4.21 10.41
C LEU A 96 -4.80 -4.48 11.81
N GLU A 97 -4.01 -5.12 12.67
CA GLU A 97 -4.42 -5.49 14.02
C GLU A 97 -3.41 -4.96 15.05
N SER A 98 -3.87 -4.10 15.97
CA SER A 98 -3.02 -3.60 17.04
C SER A 98 -2.58 -4.75 17.96
N LEU A 99 -1.27 -4.87 18.16
CA LEU A 99 -0.73 -5.90 19.04
C LEU A 99 -1.00 -5.54 20.51
N PRO A 100 -1.22 -6.54 21.39
CA PRO A 100 -1.44 -6.30 22.80
C PRO A 100 -0.24 -5.60 23.44
N LEU A 101 -0.52 -4.76 24.44
CA LEU A 101 0.53 -4.10 25.22
C LEU A 101 1.40 -5.15 25.92
N ALA A 102 2.71 -4.97 25.89
CA ALA A 102 3.63 -5.86 26.61
C ALA A 102 4.17 -5.20 27.89
N PRO A 103 4.29 -5.96 28.99
CA PRO A 103 4.91 -5.46 30.21
C PRO A 103 6.41 -5.23 30.02
N GLN A 104 6.90 -4.11 30.53
CA GLN A 104 8.31 -3.76 30.61
C GLN A 104 8.92 -4.17 31.95
N SER A 105 10.25 -4.18 32.03
CA SER A 105 11.00 -4.53 33.24
C SER A 105 10.82 -3.54 34.38
N ASP A 106 10.38 -2.31 34.10
CA ASP A 106 10.09 -1.27 35.10
C ASP A 106 8.63 -1.30 35.60
N GLY A 107 7.83 -2.28 35.15
CA GLY A 107 6.42 -2.42 35.51
C GLY A 107 5.45 -1.58 34.66
N THR A 108 5.95 -0.85 33.65
CA THR A 108 5.10 -0.11 32.69
C THR A 108 4.63 -1.01 31.55
N LEU A 109 3.64 -0.55 30.77
CA LEU A 109 3.16 -1.21 29.56
C LEU A 109 3.70 -0.50 28.31
N ALA A 110 4.15 -1.26 27.31
CA ALA A 110 4.66 -0.77 26.04
C ALA A 110 3.78 -1.18 24.87
N GLU A 111 3.54 -0.25 23.95
CA GLU A 111 2.99 -0.58 22.63
C GLU A 111 3.94 -1.50 21.86
N GLN A 112 3.39 -2.54 21.24
CA GLN A 112 4.14 -3.50 20.44
C GLN A 112 4.05 -3.21 18.92
N GLY A 113 3.19 -2.27 18.52
CA GLY A 113 2.94 -1.94 17.12
C GLY A 113 1.68 -2.60 16.57
N THR A 114 1.64 -2.80 15.25
CA THR A 114 0.47 -3.28 14.53
C THR A 114 0.86 -4.47 13.65
N GLU A 115 0.22 -5.62 13.84
CA GLU A 115 0.32 -6.75 12.93
C GLU A 115 -0.33 -6.38 11.59
N VAL A 116 0.38 -6.68 10.52
CA VAL A 116 -0.06 -6.53 9.14
C VAL A 116 -0.20 -7.91 8.52
N ARG A 117 -1.38 -8.19 7.98
CA ARG A 117 -1.63 -9.38 7.15
C ARG A 117 -2.13 -8.94 5.79
N VAL A 118 -1.55 -9.51 4.75
CA VAL A 118 -1.92 -9.21 3.36
C VAL A 118 -2.18 -10.51 2.62
N ALA A 119 -3.35 -10.62 1.99
CA ALA A 119 -3.67 -11.66 1.03
C ALA A 119 -3.85 -11.03 -0.36
N TYR A 120 -3.11 -11.54 -1.34
CA TYR A 120 -3.01 -10.94 -2.66
C TYR A 120 -3.16 -11.97 -3.78
N ARG A 121 -3.91 -11.58 -4.81
CA ARG A 121 -4.00 -12.29 -6.09
C ARG A 121 -4.08 -11.28 -7.23
N ASN A 122 -3.59 -11.67 -8.40
CA ASN A 122 -3.74 -10.89 -9.61
C ASN A 122 -4.18 -11.75 -10.80
N TRP A 123 -4.67 -11.08 -11.84
CA TRP A 123 -4.96 -11.68 -13.14
C TRP A 123 -4.57 -10.70 -14.24
N ALA A 124 -4.07 -11.24 -15.35
CA ALA A 124 -3.87 -10.48 -16.59
C ALA A 124 -5.06 -10.75 -17.51
N VAL A 125 -5.78 -9.71 -17.89
CA VAL A 125 -7.01 -9.80 -18.69
C VAL A 125 -7.01 -8.75 -19.78
N ASP A 126 -7.89 -8.91 -20.77
CA ASP A 126 -8.17 -7.87 -21.76
C ASP A 126 -8.74 -6.61 -21.09
N ARG A 127 -8.49 -5.44 -21.67
CA ARG A 127 -9.04 -4.18 -21.16
C ARG A 127 -10.58 -4.18 -21.10
N ALA A 128 -11.24 -4.78 -22.09
CA ALA A 128 -12.69 -4.88 -22.11
C ALA A 128 -13.23 -5.79 -20.99
N GLU A 129 -12.53 -6.90 -20.72
CA GLU A 129 -12.86 -7.79 -19.61
C GLU A 129 -12.67 -7.10 -18.26
N ALA A 130 -11.58 -6.37 -18.06
CA ALA A 130 -11.38 -5.61 -16.83
C ALA A 130 -12.45 -4.55 -16.58
N ALA A 131 -12.89 -3.85 -17.62
CA ALA A 131 -14.00 -2.90 -17.51
C ALA A 131 -15.30 -3.61 -17.08
N ALA A 132 -15.59 -4.78 -17.66
CA ALA A 132 -16.76 -5.58 -17.27
C ALA A 132 -16.67 -6.07 -15.82
N TRP A 133 -15.49 -6.50 -15.35
CA TRP A 133 -15.27 -6.89 -13.95
C TRP A 133 -15.45 -5.71 -12.99
N ALA A 134 -14.88 -4.55 -13.31
CA ALA A 134 -15.00 -3.35 -12.49
C ALA A 134 -16.47 -2.90 -12.36
N GLN A 135 -17.21 -2.93 -13.46
CA GLN A 135 -18.65 -2.62 -13.47
C GLN A 135 -19.45 -3.62 -12.62
N ASN A 136 -19.22 -4.93 -12.81
CA ASN A 136 -19.93 -5.97 -12.07
C ASN A 136 -19.66 -5.89 -10.55
N LEU A 137 -18.41 -5.68 -10.16
CA LEU A 137 -18.03 -5.49 -8.75
C LEU A 137 -18.69 -4.24 -8.16
N THR A 138 -18.71 -3.15 -8.94
CA THR A 138 -19.39 -1.90 -8.56
C THR A 138 -20.87 -2.14 -8.29
N GLU A 139 -21.58 -2.78 -9.21
CA GLU A 139 -23.01 -3.08 -9.09
C GLU A 139 -23.32 -4.01 -7.90
N ARG A 140 -22.52 -5.08 -7.73
CA ARG A 140 -22.70 -6.01 -6.60
C ARG A 140 -22.45 -5.33 -5.27
N PHE A 141 -21.44 -4.48 -5.20
CA PHE A 141 -21.18 -3.71 -3.98
C PHE A 141 -22.29 -2.71 -3.69
N GLN A 142 -22.81 -2.00 -4.70
CA GLN A 142 -23.98 -1.11 -4.55
C GLN A 142 -25.22 -1.85 -4.04
N ALA A 143 -25.44 -3.09 -4.50
CA ALA A 143 -26.55 -3.92 -4.05
C ALA A 143 -26.40 -4.35 -2.57
N LEU A 144 -25.18 -4.57 -2.11
CA LEU A 144 -24.88 -5.00 -0.73
C LEU A 144 -24.82 -3.82 0.26
N CYS A 145 -24.41 -2.65 -0.22
CA CYS A 145 -24.26 -1.44 0.58
C CYS A 145 -24.82 -0.26 -0.23
N PRO A 146 -26.09 0.15 -0.02
CA PRO A 146 -26.64 1.35 -0.63
C PRO A 146 -26.08 2.63 0.05
N GLY A 147 -25.57 3.58 -0.75
CA GLY A 147 -25.03 4.87 -0.27
C GLY A 147 -23.51 5.05 0.03
N PRO A 148 -22.57 4.12 -0.25
CA PRO A 148 -21.17 4.25 0.15
C PRO A 148 -20.24 4.93 -0.88
N TRP A 149 -20.73 5.29 -2.06
CA TRP A 149 -19.84 5.75 -3.14
C TRP A 149 -19.45 7.23 -2.98
N ARG A 150 -18.15 7.47 -2.80
CA ARG A 150 -17.48 8.69 -3.24
C ARG A 150 -16.57 8.34 -4.41
N VAL A 151 -16.92 8.80 -5.61
CA VAL A 151 -16.03 8.72 -6.76
C VAL A 151 -14.93 9.75 -6.55
N LEU A 152 -13.72 9.27 -6.28
CA LEU A 152 -12.55 10.14 -6.21
C LEU A 152 -12.13 10.54 -7.63
N PRO A 153 -11.70 11.79 -7.85
CA PRO A 153 -11.02 12.12 -9.09
C PRO A 153 -9.80 11.23 -9.25
N ALA A 154 -9.52 10.79 -10.47
CA ALA A 154 -8.42 9.89 -10.77
C ALA A 154 -7.13 10.41 -10.12
N VAL A 155 -6.52 9.58 -9.25
CA VAL A 155 -5.15 9.79 -8.80
C VAL A 155 -4.30 9.66 -10.07
N THR A 156 -3.92 10.79 -10.64
CA THR A 156 -2.94 10.81 -11.71
C THR A 156 -1.65 10.36 -11.05
N ALA A 157 -1.21 9.14 -11.35
CA ALA A 157 0.16 8.71 -11.11
C ALA A 157 1.03 9.73 -11.84
N ALA A 158 1.49 10.75 -11.11
CA ALA A 158 2.33 11.78 -11.66
C ALA A 158 3.58 11.08 -12.18
N THR A 159 3.74 11.18 -13.49
CA THR A 159 4.94 10.85 -14.25
C THR A 159 6.20 11.24 -13.48
N ALA A 160 6.84 10.26 -12.84
CA ALA A 160 8.27 10.32 -12.59
C ALA A 160 8.96 10.09 -13.95
N GLN A 161 8.93 11.11 -14.81
CA GLN A 161 9.95 11.22 -15.85
C GLN A 161 11.28 11.44 -15.13
N PRO A 162 12.30 10.60 -15.35
CA PRO A 162 13.63 10.95 -14.94
C PRO A 162 14.02 12.20 -15.74
N THR A 163 14.13 13.33 -15.05
CA THR A 163 14.87 14.47 -15.57
C THR A 163 16.31 14.01 -15.75
N ALA A 164 16.65 13.61 -16.97
CA ALA A 164 18.03 13.52 -17.39
C ALA A 164 18.61 14.93 -17.24
N SER A 165 19.34 15.13 -16.16
CA SER A 165 20.25 16.25 -15.97
C SER A 165 21.29 16.19 -17.08
N HIS A 166 21.08 16.96 -18.14
CA HIS A 166 22.10 17.28 -19.12
C HIS A 166 22.98 18.40 -18.53
N ASP A 167 23.76 18.03 -17.51
CA ASP A 167 24.94 18.81 -17.11
C ASP A 167 26.13 18.28 -17.91
N GLY A 168 26.59 19.10 -18.84
CA GLY A 168 27.70 18.79 -19.74
C GLY A 168 28.27 20.04 -20.39
N VAL A 169 28.44 21.10 -19.59
CA VAL A 169 29.31 22.22 -19.93
C VAL A 169 30.75 21.70 -19.97
N TRP A 170 31.36 21.66 -21.15
CA TRP A 170 32.81 21.69 -21.29
C TRP A 170 33.18 22.74 -22.32
N GLY A 171 33.55 23.92 -21.80
CA GLY A 171 34.34 24.88 -22.54
C GLY A 171 35.80 24.43 -22.58
N ILE A 172 36.38 24.40 -23.77
CA ILE A 172 37.81 24.49 -24.05
C ILE A 172 37.85 25.13 -25.45
N GLY A 173 38.34 26.34 -25.70
CA GLY A 173 39.55 26.95 -25.17
C GLY A 173 40.69 26.80 -26.17
N ARG A 174 40.60 27.43 -27.35
CA ARG A 174 41.65 28.19 -28.05
C ARG A 174 41.15 28.72 -29.39
#